data_AF-A0A0G0VKU0-F1
#
_entry.id   AF-A0A0G0VKU0-F1
#
_cell.length_a   1.000
_cell.length_b   1.000
_cell.length_c   1.000
_cell.angle_alpha   90.00
_cell.angle_beta   90.00
_cell.angle_gamma   90.00
#
_symmetry.space_group_name_H-M   'P 1'
#
loop_
_entity.id
_entity.type
_entity.pdbx_description
1 polymer ?
#
loop_
_entity_poly.entity_id
_entity_poly.type
_entity_poly.pdbx_seq_one_letter_code
_entity_poly.pdbx_strand_id
1 'polypeptide(L)'
;MPEKSSSFERVVGVPDKQRGAEILDDFKDNFEGKRLREIKEHEIPKTPEDIEVINLANEATNEIRRKYGFSNFDIPPENIVIVDEPHWGWGEGGDNAYFSSTGQIIATPYSGQNFNFARLMFHEMLHFKSFGSLRVSKDGKTMTEDRSGLQARMHKGKMYFKNLNEAVTETLTKNFITGLFRNKDQRFTKEVQELEQRGIAPENLGEGMIFGYGQQREALNALVDKIFEKNGDIFDSKEEVFGIFVKSIFNNNLLALGKLIDKTFGVGTFRKLGRLDSDQDKLTKFVSSL
;
A
#
# COMPACT_ATOMS: atom_id res chain seq x y z
N MET A 1 -2.24 14.96 14.25
CA MET A 1 -1.51 15.03 12.97
C MET A 1 -2.36 15.86 12.01
N PRO A 2 -1.79 16.57 11.03
CA PRO A 2 -2.60 17.25 10.03
C PRO A 2 -3.50 16.25 9.28
N GLU A 3 -4.69 16.70 8.92
CA GLU A 3 -5.64 15.91 8.14
C GLU A 3 -5.09 15.68 6.72
N LYS A 4 -5.23 14.46 6.20
CA LYS A 4 -4.75 14.08 4.87
C LYS A 4 -5.78 14.52 3.82
N SER A 5 -5.36 15.32 2.84
CA SER A 5 -6.22 15.87 1.79
C SER A 5 -5.90 15.34 0.39
N SER A 6 -4.81 14.59 0.24
CA SER A 6 -4.41 13.86 -0.97
C SER A 6 -3.44 12.73 -0.59
N SER A 7 -2.98 11.94 -1.56
CA SER A 7 -1.93 10.94 -1.32
C SER A 7 -0.57 11.56 -0.91
N PHE A 8 -0.32 12.84 -1.17
CA PHE A 8 0.92 13.51 -0.79
C PHE A 8 0.75 14.42 0.44
N GLU A 9 1.74 14.38 1.35
CA GLU A 9 1.76 15.16 2.59
C GLU A 9 3.00 16.05 2.71
N ARG A 10 3.99 15.89 1.81
CA ARG A 10 5.25 16.62 1.87
C ARG A 10 5.86 16.83 0.49
N VAL A 11 6.49 17.99 0.31
CA VAL A 11 7.32 18.31 -0.85
C VAL A 11 8.75 18.60 -0.38
N VAL A 12 9.74 18.07 -1.10
CA VAL A 12 11.16 18.22 -0.84
C VAL A 12 11.82 18.90 -2.04
N GLY A 13 12.82 19.75 -1.78
CA GLY A 13 13.57 20.43 -2.85
C GLY A 13 12.94 21.72 -3.35
N VAL A 14 12.00 22.30 -2.59
CA VAL A 14 11.43 23.64 -2.84
C VAL A 14 12.23 24.73 -2.13
N PRO A 15 12.26 25.96 -2.66
CA PRO A 15 13.02 27.07 -2.07
C PRO A 15 12.45 27.54 -0.72
N ASP A 16 11.13 27.39 -0.53
CA ASP A 16 10.42 27.80 0.68
C ASP A 16 9.17 26.93 0.92
N LYS A 17 8.55 27.14 2.09
CA LYS A 17 7.35 26.39 2.51
C LYS A 17 6.10 26.76 1.72
N GLN A 18 5.99 28.00 1.25
CA GLN A 18 4.82 28.47 0.52
C GLN A 18 4.72 27.72 -0.82
N ARG A 19 5.83 27.63 -1.56
CA ARG A 19 5.86 26.85 -2.81
C ARG A 19 5.53 25.38 -2.60
N GLY A 20 5.97 24.81 -1.48
CA GLY A 20 5.60 23.45 -1.09
C GLY A 20 4.10 23.28 -0.83
N ALA A 21 3.46 24.26 -0.18
CA ALA A 21 2.02 24.25 0.06
C ALA A 21 1.21 24.39 -1.23
N GLU A 22 1.59 25.30 -2.13
CA GLU A 22 0.96 25.45 -3.45
C GLU A 22 0.96 24.14 -4.25
N ILE A 23 2.08 23.41 -4.25
CA ILE A 23 2.17 22.12 -4.93
C ILE A 23 1.23 21.09 -4.28
N LEU A 24 1.13 21.05 -2.94
CA LEU A 24 0.22 20.13 -2.27
C LEU A 24 -1.26 20.49 -2.53
N ASP A 25 -1.58 21.77 -2.61
CA ASP A 25 -2.92 22.25 -2.96
C ASP A 25 -3.29 21.85 -4.40
N ASP A 26 -2.34 21.90 -5.36
CA ASP A 26 -2.57 21.38 -6.72
C ASP A 26 -2.95 19.88 -6.71
N PHE A 27 -2.33 19.07 -5.84
CA PHE A 27 -2.67 17.64 -5.72
C PHE A 27 -3.99 17.41 -4.98
N LYS A 28 -4.34 18.26 -4.01
CA LYS A 28 -5.66 18.27 -3.39
C LYS A 28 -6.74 18.60 -4.43
N ASP A 29 -6.53 19.61 -5.26
CA ASP A 29 -7.42 19.98 -6.35
C ASP A 29 -7.62 18.83 -7.36
N ASN A 30 -6.54 18.11 -7.68
CA ASN A 30 -6.63 16.90 -8.52
C ASN A 30 -7.45 15.80 -7.85
N PHE A 31 -7.26 15.59 -6.54
CA PHE A 31 -8.03 14.61 -5.77
C PHE A 31 -9.51 14.97 -5.74
N GLU A 32 -9.85 16.25 -5.58
CA GLU A 32 -11.22 16.80 -5.65
C GLU A 32 -11.83 16.80 -7.07
N GLY A 33 -11.18 16.17 -8.05
CA GLY A 33 -11.72 15.98 -9.39
C GLY A 33 -11.62 17.19 -10.31
N LYS A 34 -10.85 18.22 -9.95
CA LYS A 34 -10.69 19.44 -10.79
C LYS A 34 -9.85 19.19 -12.05
N ARG A 35 -9.16 18.04 -12.16
CA ARG A 35 -8.47 17.60 -13.37
C ARG A 35 -8.96 16.22 -13.79
N LEU A 36 -9.64 16.16 -14.93
CA LEU A 36 -9.99 14.90 -15.61
C LEU A 36 -8.75 14.34 -16.30
N ARG A 37 -8.65 13.01 -16.35
CA ARG A 37 -7.55 12.27 -16.97
C ARG A 37 -8.07 11.46 -18.13
N GLU A 38 -7.22 11.22 -19.13
CA GLU A 38 -7.52 10.40 -20.31
C GLU A 38 -8.14 9.04 -19.92
N ILE A 39 -7.65 8.38 -18.86
CA ILE A 39 -8.22 7.10 -18.42
C ILE A 39 -9.68 7.17 -17.93
N LYS A 40 -10.15 8.34 -17.46
CA LYS A 40 -11.55 8.53 -17.08
C LYS A 40 -12.49 8.57 -18.29
N GLU A 41 -11.96 8.83 -19.49
CA GLU A 41 -12.76 8.80 -20.72
C GLU A 41 -13.22 7.37 -21.07
N HIS A 42 -12.51 6.37 -20.54
CA HIS A 42 -12.81 4.94 -20.68
C HIS A 42 -13.44 4.34 -19.42
N GLU A 43 -13.89 5.18 -18.48
CA GLU A 43 -14.53 4.72 -17.26
C GLU A 43 -15.91 4.12 -17.56
N ILE A 44 -16.16 2.91 -17.08
CA ILE A 44 -17.50 2.33 -17.05
C ILE A 44 -18.25 2.76 -15.78
N PRO A 45 -19.57 2.98 -15.84
CA PRO A 45 -20.35 3.32 -14.66
C PRO A 45 -20.24 2.25 -13.58
N LYS A 46 -19.95 2.67 -12.35
CA LYS A 46 -19.93 1.80 -11.17
C LYS A 46 -21.35 1.37 -10.82
N THR A 47 -21.52 0.11 -10.45
CA THR A 47 -22.79 -0.39 -9.92
C THR A 47 -22.91 -0.06 -8.43
N PRO A 48 -24.12 -0.15 -7.83
CA PRO A 48 -24.27 -0.03 -6.38
C PRO A 48 -23.37 -0.99 -5.60
N GLU A 49 -23.18 -2.20 -6.10
CA GLU A 49 -22.32 -3.22 -5.49
C GLU A 49 -20.84 -2.81 -5.51
N ASP A 50 -20.37 -2.17 -6.59
CA ASP A 50 -19.02 -1.61 -6.65
C ASP A 50 -18.81 -0.59 -5.54
N ILE A 51 -19.77 0.32 -5.37
CA ILE A 51 -19.73 1.37 -4.35
C ILE A 51 -19.71 0.76 -2.94
N GLU A 52 -20.46 -0.32 -2.70
CA GLU A 52 -20.41 -1.03 -1.42
C GLU A 52 -19.03 -1.61 -1.11
N VAL A 53 -18.37 -2.23 -2.09
CA VAL A 53 -17.02 -2.80 -1.91
C VAL A 53 -15.98 -1.69 -1.72
N ILE A 54 -16.10 -0.58 -2.45
CA ILE A 54 -15.26 0.61 -2.28
C ILE A 54 -15.38 1.15 -0.85
N ASN A 55 -16.61 1.30 -0.35
CA ASN A 55 -16.86 1.79 1.00
C ASN A 55 -16.33 0.83 2.08
N LEU A 56 -16.48 -0.48 1.85
CA LEU A 56 -15.90 -1.50 2.72
C LEU A 56 -14.38 -1.38 2.81
N ALA A 57 -13.69 -1.26 1.67
CA ALA A 57 -12.25 -1.10 1.63
C ALA A 57 -11.80 0.22 2.29
N ASN A 58 -12.55 1.30 2.12
CA ASN A 58 -12.30 2.58 2.79
C ASN A 58 -12.36 2.44 4.31
N GLU A 59 -13.43 1.82 4.83
CA GLU A 59 -13.61 1.64 6.26
C GLU A 59 -12.51 0.76 6.85
N ALA A 60 -12.23 -0.39 6.23
CA ALA A 60 -11.22 -1.33 6.70
C ALA A 60 -9.80 -0.73 6.69
N THR A 61 -9.46 0.07 5.67
CA THR A 61 -8.17 0.78 5.64
C THR A 61 -8.12 1.94 6.65
N ASN A 62 -9.25 2.60 6.93
CA ASN A 62 -9.34 3.62 7.98
C ASN A 62 -9.23 3.02 9.38
N GLU A 63 -9.78 1.83 9.63
CA GLU A 63 -9.58 1.10 10.90
C GLU A 63 -8.09 0.91 11.20
N ILE A 64 -7.30 0.53 10.20
CA ILE A 64 -5.84 0.39 10.33
C ILE A 64 -5.22 1.75 10.65
N ARG A 65 -5.60 2.82 9.94
CA ARG A 65 -5.11 4.18 10.21
C ARG A 65 -5.39 4.59 11.65
N ARG A 66 -6.62 4.41 12.13
CA ARG A 66 -7.03 4.72 13.51
C ARG A 66 -6.25 3.90 14.53
N LYS A 67 -6.07 2.59 14.30
CA LYS A 67 -5.27 1.69 15.16
C LYS A 67 -3.86 2.24 15.42
N TYR A 68 -3.25 2.92 14.45
CA TYR A 68 -1.90 3.49 14.59
C TYR A 68 -1.87 5.02 14.83
N GLY A 69 -3.01 5.63 15.16
CA GLY A 69 -3.11 7.03 15.57
C GLY A 69 -3.22 8.05 14.44
N PHE A 70 -3.64 7.63 13.25
CA PHE A 70 -3.88 8.50 12.09
C PHE A 70 -5.38 8.76 11.90
N SER A 71 -5.73 9.92 11.35
CA SER A 71 -7.11 10.25 11.01
C SER A 71 -7.61 9.40 9.84
N ASN A 72 -8.93 9.25 9.72
CA ASN A 72 -9.56 8.71 8.51
C ASN A 72 -9.14 9.53 7.29
N PHE A 73 -9.14 8.88 6.13
CA PHE A 73 -8.96 9.53 4.84
C PHE A 73 -9.67 8.67 3.81
N ASP A 74 -10.85 9.10 3.36
CA ASP A 74 -11.67 8.36 2.40
C ASP A 74 -11.30 8.71 0.98
N ILE A 75 -11.18 7.69 0.14
CA ILE A 75 -11.00 7.84 -1.30
C ILE A 75 -12.39 7.72 -1.91
N PRO A 76 -12.94 8.80 -2.47
CA PRO A 76 -14.31 8.77 -2.92
C PRO A 76 -14.40 7.95 -4.23
N PRO A 77 -15.57 7.40 -4.57
CA PRO A 77 -15.73 6.55 -5.74
C PRO A 77 -15.26 7.20 -7.05
N GLU A 78 -15.34 8.53 -7.17
CA GLU A 78 -14.90 9.30 -8.33
C GLU A 78 -13.38 9.24 -8.56
N ASN A 79 -12.60 8.82 -7.55
CA ASN A 79 -11.16 8.59 -7.65
C ASN A 79 -10.83 7.13 -7.94
N ILE A 80 -11.84 6.28 -8.17
CA ILE A 80 -11.67 4.88 -8.55
C ILE A 80 -12.20 4.76 -9.98
N VAL A 81 -11.38 4.30 -10.91
CA VAL A 81 -11.73 4.24 -12.33
C VAL A 81 -11.81 2.77 -12.71
N ILE A 82 -13.01 2.32 -13.06
CA ILE A 82 -13.21 0.99 -13.62
C ILE A 82 -13.14 1.13 -15.14
N VAL A 83 -12.18 0.49 -15.78
CA VAL A 83 -11.91 0.64 -17.21
C VAL A 83 -12.36 -0.63 -17.92
N ASP A 84 -12.91 -0.53 -19.12
CA ASP A 84 -13.22 -1.70 -19.94
C ASP A 84 -11.94 -2.37 -20.48
N GLU A 85 -11.98 -3.70 -20.67
CA GLU A 85 -10.81 -4.48 -21.13
C GLU A 85 -10.11 -3.95 -22.39
N PRO A 86 -10.80 -3.46 -23.44
CA PRO A 86 -10.14 -2.95 -24.64
C PRO A 86 -9.20 -1.75 -24.39
N HIS A 87 -9.46 -0.99 -23.33
CA HIS A 87 -8.70 0.20 -22.95
C HIS A 87 -7.80 -0.05 -21.72
N TRP A 88 -7.92 -1.21 -21.07
CA TRP A 88 -6.97 -1.64 -20.05
C TRP A 88 -5.58 -1.90 -20.67
N GLY A 89 -4.53 -1.46 -19.98
CA GLY A 89 -3.15 -1.62 -20.46
C GLY A 89 -2.63 -0.51 -21.39
N TRP A 90 -3.43 0.51 -21.73
CA TRP A 90 -2.98 1.69 -22.48
C TRP A 90 -2.12 2.68 -21.65
N GLY A 91 -1.63 2.28 -20.47
CA GLY A 91 -0.85 3.11 -19.54
C GLY A 91 0.10 2.34 -18.63
N GLU A 92 0.47 2.90 -17.47
CA GLU A 92 1.32 2.25 -16.44
C GLU A 92 0.64 1.05 -15.73
N GLY A 93 -0.53 0.62 -16.20
CA GLY A 93 -1.32 -0.43 -15.57
C GLY A 93 -0.61 -1.77 -15.60
N GLY A 94 -0.37 -2.33 -14.42
CA GLY A 94 -0.01 -3.73 -14.28
C GLY A 94 -1.20 -4.64 -14.63
N ASP A 95 -1.03 -5.95 -14.47
CA ASP A 95 -2.01 -6.94 -14.92
C ASP A 95 -3.39 -6.82 -14.21
N ASN A 96 -3.50 -6.10 -13.09
CA ASN A 96 -4.73 -6.09 -12.29
C ASN A 96 -5.28 -4.70 -11.91
N ALA A 97 -4.63 -3.97 -11.03
CA ALA A 97 -5.04 -2.63 -10.64
C ALA A 97 -3.79 -1.83 -10.34
N TYR A 98 -3.93 -0.51 -10.28
CA TYR A 98 -2.85 0.35 -9.81
C TYR A 98 -3.38 1.63 -9.20
N PHE A 99 -2.72 2.05 -8.13
CA PHE A 99 -2.77 3.42 -7.64
C PHE A 99 -1.80 4.30 -8.44
N SER A 100 -2.33 5.38 -9.03
CA SER A 100 -1.52 6.45 -9.60
C SER A 100 -1.37 7.58 -8.58
N SER A 101 -0.15 7.78 -8.07
CA SER A 101 0.13 8.83 -7.09
C SER A 101 0.08 10.22 -7.72
N THR A 102 0.57 10.40 -8.94
CA THR A 102 0.31 11.66 -9.65
C THR A 102 -1.17 11.78 -9.97
N GLY A 103 -1.78 10.64 -10.36
CA GLY A 103 -3.20 10.27 -10.45
C GLY A 103 -4.16 10.97 -9.52
N GLN A 104 -3.86 10.78 -8.23
CA GLN A 104 -4.90 10.74 -7.22
C GLN A 104 -6.05 9.80 -7.64
N ILE A 105 -5.76 8.70 -8.34
CA ILE A 105 -6.76 7.70 -8.74
C ILE A 105 -6.28 6.27 -8.49
N ILE A 106 -7.22 5.36 -8.32
CA ILE A 106 -7.05 3.91 -8.45
C ILE A 106 -7.71 3.51 -9.77
N ALA A 107 -7.06 2.69 -10.59
CA ALA A 107 -7.66 2.15 -11.81
C ALA A 107 -7.63 0.61 -11.82
N THR A 108 -8.66 -0.01 -12.39
CA THR A 108 -8.85 -1.47 -12.45
C THR A 108 -9.76 -1.86 -13.63
N PRO A 109 -9.55 -3.01 -14.30
CA PRO A 109 -10.49 -3.57 -15.26
C PRO A 109 -11.56 -4.44 -14.58
N TYR A 110 -11.39 -4.74 -13.29
CA TYR A 110 -12.29 -5.56 -12.51
C TYR A 110 -13.35 -4.71 -11.80
N SER A 111 -14.56 -5.27 -11.73
CA SER A 111 -15.69 -4.75 -10.97
C SER A 111 -16.45 -5.90 -10.28
N GLY A 112 -17.42 -5.55 -9.46
CA GLY A 112 -18.39 -6.43 -8.84
C GLY A 112 -18.10 -6.80 -7.38
N GLN A 113 -19.10 -7.39 -6.75
CA GLN A 113 -19.08 -7.78 -5.33
C GLN A 113 -18.30 -9.08 -5.06
N ASN A 114 -17.02 -9.13 -5.45
CA ASN A 114 -16.21 -10.33 -5.32
C ASN A 114 -14.91 -10.08 -4.53
N PHE A 115 -14.33 -11.16 -4.01
CA PHE A 115 -13.08 -11.06 -3.25
C PHE A 115 -11.92 -10.47 -4.03
N ASN A 116 -11.86 -10.63 -5.35
CA ASN A 116 -10.77 -10.04 -6.14
C ASN A 116 -10.90 -8.51 -6.22
N PHE A 117 -12.11 -7.99 -6.46
CA PHE A 117 -12.34 -6.54 -6.45
C PHE A 117 -12.10 -5.95 -5.06
N ALA A 118 -12.62 -6.58 -3.99
CA ALA A 118 -12.36 -6.15 -2.62
C ALA A 118 -10.87 -6.16 -2.26
N ARG A 119 -10.14 -7.18 -2.72
CA ARG A 119 -8.68 -7.31 -2.53
C ARG A 119 -7.95 -6.16 -3.21
N LEU A 120 -8.26 -5.90 -4.48
CA LEU A 120 -7.64 -4.83 -5.26
C LEU A 120 -7.94 -3.45 -4.68
N MET A 121 -9.20 -3.18 -4.31
CA MET A 121 -9.58 -1.93 -3.68
C MET A 121 -8.82 -1.72 -2.37
N PHE A 122 -8.80 -2.73 -1.49
CA PHE A 122 -8.07 -2.62 -0.23
C PHE A 122 -6.55 -2.41 -0.43
N HIS A 123 -5.94 -3.17 -1.33
CA HIS A 123 -4.50 -3.09 -1.62
C HIS A 123 -4.11 -1.70 -2.16
N GLU A 124 -4.79 -1.23 -3.21
CA GLU A 124 -4.47 0.07 -3.83
C GLU A 124 -4.85 1.24 -2.92
N MET A 125 -5.92 1.13 -2.13
CA MET A 125 -6.25 2.13 -1.12
C MET A 125 -5.18 2.23 -0.03
N LEU A 126 -4.55 1.12 0.39
CA LEU A 126 -3.43 1.21 1.33
C LEU A 126 -2.29 2.04 0.74
N HIS A 127 -1.89 1.79 -0.51
CA HIS A 127 -0.86 2.59 -1.18
C HIS A 127 -1.27 4.07 -1.27
N PHE A 128 -2.50 4.36 -1.68
CA PHE A 128 -3.02 5.72 -1.80
C PHE A 128 -3.03 6.45 -0.44
N LYS A 129 -3.49 5.77 0.62
CA LYS A 129 -3.60 6.32 1.97
C LYS A 129 -2.26 6.37 2.71
N SER A 130 -1.20 5.79 2.15
CA SER A 130 0.14 5.80 2.74
C SER A 130 0.75 7.20 2.80
N PHE A 131 1.82 7.37 3.58
CA PHE A 131 2.59 8.60 3.57
C PHE A 131 3.24 8.78 2.19
N GLY A 132 2.88 9.86 1.50
CA GLY A 132 3.46 10.24 0.22
C GLY A 132 4.31 11.50 0.34
N SER A 133 5.46 11.54 -0.33
CA SER A 133 6.18 12.79 -0.54
C SER A 133 6.74 12.94 -1.94
N LEU A 134 6.79 14.18 -2.42
CA LEU A 134 7.33 14.56 -3.72
C LEU A 134 8.71 15.18 -3.60
N ARG A 135 9.51 15.04 -4.65
CA ARG A 135 10.77 15.75 -4.84
C ARG A 135 10.69 16.60 -6.09
N VAL A 136 10.95 17.89 -5.91
CA VAL A 136 11.16 18.85 -7.00
C VAL A 136 12.64 18.80 -7.40
N SER A 137 12.90 18.72 -8.70
CA SER A 137 14.24 18.78 -9.27
C SER A 137 14.89 20.15 -9.06
N LYS A 138 16.22 20.22 -9.17
CA LYS A 138 16.97 21.48 -8.96
C LYS A 138 16.56 22.60 -9.93
N ASP A 139 16.09 22.25 -11.12
CA ASP A 139 15.61 23.21 -12.12
C ASP A 139 14.15 23.63 -11.89
N GLY A 140 13.48 23.07 -10.88
CA GLY A 140 12.09 23.38 -10.53
C GLY A 140 11.05 22.81 -11.49
N LYS A 141 11.46 22.08 -12.54
CA LYS A 141 10.58 21.68 -13.65
C LYS A 141 9.97 20.30 -13.48
N THR A 142 10.68 19.40 -12.81
CA THR A 142 10.29 17.99 -12.71
C THR A 142 9.92 17.66 -11.28
N MET A 143 8.73 17.07 -11.12
CA MET A 143 8.29 16.51 -9.86
C MET A 143 8.30 14.99 -9.98
N THR A 144 8.90 14.34 -8.99
CA THR A 144 8.94 12.87 -8.92
C THR A 144 8.53 12.42 -7.54
N GLU A 145 7.99 11.21 -7.44
CA GLU A 145 7.77 10.58 -6.15
C GLU A 145 9.12 10.41 -5.42
N ASP A 146 9.19 10.96 -4.21
CA ASP A 146 10.32 10.80 -3.29
C ASP A 146 10.08 9.64 -2.32
N ARG A 147 8.82 9.44 -1.93
CA ARG A 147 8.41 8.37 -1.03
C ARG A 147 6.93 8.04 -1.22
N SER A 148 6.59 6.76 -1.12
CA SER A 148 5.24 6.23 -0.94
C SER A 148 5.30 5.09 0.07
N GLY A 149 4.63 5.21 1.22
CA GLY A 149 4.70 4.18 2.26
C GLY A 149 6.13 3.93 2.76
N LEU A 150 6.60 2.68 2.67
CA LEU A 150 7.99 2.32 2.99
C LEU A 150 8.96 2.61 1.83
N GLN A 151 8.48 2.62 0.58
CA GLN A 151 9.36 2.82 -0.55
C GLN A 151 9.85 4.27 -0.62
N ALA A 152 11.16 4.45 -0.72
CA ALA A 152 11.76 5.78 -0.68
C ALA A 152 12.94 5.90 -1.64
N ARG A 153 13.07 7.08 -2.23
CA ARG A 153 14.19 7.45 -3.08
C ARG A 153 15.42 7.75 -2.22
N MET A 154 16.51 7.03 -2.47
CA MET A 154 17.78 7.22 -1.76
C MET A 154 18.79 7.95 -2.66
N HIS A 155 20.01 8.16 -2.13
CA HIS A 155 21.11 8.80 -2.84
C HIS A 155 21.34 8.14 -4.21
N LYS A 156 21.50 8.96 -5.27
CA LYS A 156 21.54 8.61 -6.71
C LYS A 156 20.19 8.29 -7.37
N GLY A 157 19.07 8.56 -6.69
CA GLY A 157 17.75 8.57 -7.32
C GLY A 157 17.10 7.20 -7.51
N LYS A 158 17.72 6.09 -7.05
CA LYS A 158 17.09 4.76 -7.04
C LYS A 158 16.05 4.66 -5.92
N MET A 159 14.92 3.99 -6.19
CA MET A 159 13.91 3.61 -5.19
C MET A 159 14.34 2.36 -4.42
N TYR A 160 14.11 2.37 -3.11
CA TYR A 160 14.45 1.30 -2.17
C TYR A 160 13.19 0.87 -1.43
N PHE A 161 13.17 -0.37 -0.92
CA PHE A 161 12.07 -0.92 -0.10
C PHE A 161 10.72 -1.05 -0.81
N LYS A 162 10.70 -1.16 -2.14
CA LYS A 162 9.48 -1.45 -2.90
C LYS A 162 8.94 -2.82 -2.50
N ASN A 163 9.77 -3.86 -2.51
CA ASN A 163 9.32 -5.22 -2.18
C ASN A 163 8.90 -5.34 -0.72
N LEU A 164 9.60 -4.66 0.19
CA LEU A 164 9.16 -4.58 1.59
C LEU A 164 7.83 -3.83 1.75
N ASN A 165 7.60 -2.75 0.99
CA ASN A 165 6.34 -2.03 0.98
C ASN A 165 5.18 -2.92 0.53
N GLU A 166 5.34 -3.59 -0.62
CA GLU A 166 4.35 -4.55 -1.14
C GLU A 166 4.09 -5.69 -0.15
N ALA A 167 5.12 -6.24 0.49
CA ALA A 167 4.96 -7.32 1.47
C ALA A 167 4.06 -6.94 2.65
N VAL A 168 4.19 -5.70 3.16
CA VAL A 168 3.34 -5.23 4.26
C VAL A 168 1.92 -4.95 3.77
N THR A 169 1.77 -4.27 2.63
CA THR A 169 0.45 -4.00 2.01
C THR A 169 -0.31 -5.30 1.73
N GLU A 170 0.39 -6.29 1.16
CA GLU A 170 -0.19 -7.57 0.76
C GLU A 170 -0.46 -8.50 1.96
N THR A 171 0.31 -8.38 3.05
CA THR A 171 0.00 -9.04 4.32
C THR A 171 -1.27 -8.48 4.94
N LEU A 172 -1.44 -7.15 4.96
CA LEU A 172 -2.68 -6.52 5.45
C LEU A 172 -3.87 -6.90 4.56
N THR A 173 -3.68 -6.91 3.25
CA THR A 173 -4.71 -7.31 2.27
C THR A 173 -5.14 -8.76 2.48
N LYS A 174 -4.18 -9.67 2.69
CA LYS A 174 -4.47 -11.07 3.03
C LYS A 174 -5.29 -11.18 4.30
N ASN A 175 -4.90 -10.50 5.36
CA ASN A 175 -5.64 -10.51 6.62
C ASN A 175 -7.07 -9.99 6.46
N PHE A 176 -7.27 -8.94 5.68
CA PHE A 176 -8.59 -8.39 5.36
C PHE A 176 -9.47 -9.42 4.64
N ILE A 177 -9.01 -10.00 3.53
CA ILE A 177 -9.81 -10.95 2.73
C ILE A 177 -10.06 -12.25 3.51
N THR A 178 -9.06 -12.79 4.19
CA THR A 178 -9.24 -13.94 5.08
C THR A 178 -10.24 -13.64 6.19
N GLY A 179 -10.27 -12.41 6.70
CA GLY A 179 -11.25 -11.95 7.68
C GLY A 179 -12.68 -11.95 7.13
N LEU A 180 -12.88 -11.39 5.92
CA LEU A 180 -14.20 -11.40 5.25
C LEU A 180 -14.71 -12.83 5.04
N PHE A 181 -13.85 -13.73 4.58
CA PHE A 181 -14.22 -15.14 4.39
C PHE A 181 -14.54 -15.81 5.73
N ARG A 182 -13.67 -15.69 6.73
CA ARG A 182 -13.88 -16.28 8.06
C ARG A 182 -15.18 -15.82 8.70
N ASN A 183 -15.51 -14.54 8.54
CA ASN A 183 -16.70 -13.92 9.11
C ASN A 183 -17.96 -14.13 8.25
N LYS A 184 -17.83 -14.81 7.10
CA LYS A 184 -18.92 -15.06 6.14
C LYS A 184 -19.67 -13.78 5.79
N ASP A 185 -18.91 -12.75 5.45
CA ASP A 185 -19.47 -11.45 5.12
C ASP A 185 -20.53 -11.59 4.01
N GLN A 186 -21.74 -11.10 4.29
CA GLN A 186 -22.93 -11.36 3.47
C GLN A 186 -22.78 -10.86 2.04
N ARG A 187 -21.93 -9.84 1.84
CA ARG A 187 -21.61 -9.27 0.52
C ARG A 187 -20.93 -10.29 -0.41
N PHE A 188 -20.24 -11.29 0.15
CA PHE A 188 -19.46 -12.27 -0.62
C PHE A 188 -20.02 -13.69 -0.45
N THR A 189 -21.33 -13.83 -0.21
CA THR A 189 -21.96 -15.12 0.10
C THR A 189 -21.69 -16.17 -0.98
N LYS A 190 -21.71 -15.77 -2.26
CA LYS A 190 -21.46 -16.68 -3.38
C LYS A 190 -20.03 -17.23 -3.34
N GLU A 191 -19.04 -16.35 -3.22
CA GLU A 191 -17.62 -16.70 -3.15
C GLU A 191 -17.31 -17.58 -1.94
N VAL A 192 -17.88 -17.23 -0.78
CA VAL A 192 -17.77 -18.02 0.46
C VAL A 192 -18.29 -19.44 0.22
N GLN A 193 -19.48 -19.60 -0.35
CA GLN A 193 -20.07 -20.90 -0.64
C GLN A 193 -19.24 -21.71 -1.64
N GLU A 194 -18.76 -21.09 -2.72
CA GLU A 194 -17.91 -21.74 -3.72
C GLU A 194 -16.59 -22.25 -3.11
N LEU A 195 -15.96 -21.47 -2.22
CA LEU A 195 -14.74 -21.88 -1.52
C LEU A 195 -14.99 -22.99 -0.51
N GLU A 196 -16.08 -22.92 0.25
CA GLU A 196 -16.49 -23.98 1.20
C GLU A 196 -16.79 -25.30 0.49
N GLN A 197 -17.49 -25.26 -0.64
CA GLN A 197 -17.76 -26.45 -1.47
C GLN A 197 -16.47 -27.11 -2.01
N ARG A 198 -15.43 -26.31 -2.24
CA ARG A 198 -14.10 -26.78 -2.64
C ARG A 198 -13.25 -27.26 -1.45
N GLY A 199 -13.76 -27.15 -0.22
CA GLY A 199 -13.04 -27.52 1.00
C GLY A 199 -11.88 -26.58 1.35
N ILE A 200 -11.91 -25.34 0.84
CA ILE A 200 -10.86 -24.34 1.10
C ILE A 200 -11.17 -23.61 2.40
N ALA A 201 -10.32 -23.79 3.41
CA ALA A 201 -10.40 -23.01 4.65
C ALA A 201 -9.86 -21.57 4.44
N PRO A 202 -10.29 -20.57 5.25
CA PRO A 202 -9.85 -19.18 5.09
C PRO A 202 -8.33 -18.97 5.14
N GLU A 203 -7.63 -19.73 5.97
CA GLU A 203 -6.17 -19.75 6.09
C GLU A 203 -5.46 -20.29 4.85
N ASN A 204 -6.17 -21.07 4.03
CA ASN A 204 -5.68 -21.71 2.81
C ASN A 204 -6.09 -20.96 1.54
N LEU A 205 -6.62 -19.73 1.65
CA LEU A 205 -6.82 -18.86 0.50
C LEU A 205 -5.49 -18.69 -0.26
N GLY A 206 -5.47 -19.12 -1.52
CA GLY A 206 -4.25 -19.49 -2.24
C GLY A 206 -3.23 -18.37 -2.44
N GLU A 207 -2.00 -18.63 -2.01
CA GLU A 207 -0.78 -17.95 -2.46
C GLU A 207 -0.63 -18.09 -3.98
N GLY A 208 -0.33 -17.00 -4.69
CA GLY A 208 -0.14 -16.99 -6.14
C GLY A 208 -1.43 -17.01 -6.98
N MET A 209 -2.58 -17.42 -6.43
CA MET A 209 -3.89 -17.31 -7.11
C MET A 209 -4.64 -16.06 -6.71
N ILE A 210 -4.74 -15.79 -5.41
CA ILE A 210 -5.46 -14.62 -4.88
C ILE A 210 -4.46 -13.58 -4.41
N PHE A 211 -3.41 -14.02 -3.73
CA PHE A 211 -2.44 -13.12 -3.14
C PHE A 211 -1.10 -13.16 -3.85
N GLY A 212 -0.53 -11.98 -4.08
CA GLY A 212 0.78 -11.80 -4.67
C GLY A 212 1.91 -11.85 -3.65
N TYR A 213 3.14 -11.62 -4.14
CA TYR A 213 4.30 -11.30 -3.31
C TYR A 213 4.67 -12.33 -2.21
N GLY A 214 4.41 -13.63 -2.45
CA GLY A 214 4.66 -14.70 -1.48
C GLY A 214 6.09 -14.68 -0.90
N GLN A 215 7.10 -14.64 -1.76
CA GLN A 215 8.51 -14.58 -1.33
C GLN A 215 8.85 -13.31 -0.53
N GLN A 216 8.26 -12.17 -0.90
CA GLN A 216 8.46 -10.89 -0.20
C GLN A 216 7.83 -10.95 1.20
N ARG A 217 6.63 -11.54 1.32
CA ARG A 217 5.96 -11.76 2.61
C ARG A 217 6.71 -12.75 3.49
N GLU A 218 7.29 -13.81 2.93
CA GLU A 218 8.15 -14.74 3.67
C GLU A 218 9.38 -14.01 4.24
N ALA A 219 10.04 -13.17 3.44
CA ALA A 219 11.18 -12.39 3.90
C ALA A 219 10.78 -11.39 5.01
N LEU A 220 9.62 -10.74 4.88
CA LEU A 220 9.07 -9.87 5.92
C LEU A 220 8.76 -10.64 7.21
N ASN A 221 8.08 -11.78 7.12
CA ASN A 221 7.73 -12.61 8.27
C ASN A 221 8.98 -13.11 8.99
N ALA A 222 9.98 -13.59 8.25
CA ALA A 222 11.26 -14.00 8.83
C ALA A 222 11.98 -12.83 9.53
N LEU A 223 11.90 -11.62 8.98
CA LEU A 223 12.46 -10.44 9.61
C LEU A 223 11.72 -10.06 10.90
N VAL A 224 10.38 -10.09 10.90
CA VAL A 224 9.54 -9.85 12.08
C VAL A 224 9.86 -10.85 13.18
N ASP A 225 9.93 -12.14 12.84
CA ASP A 225 10.24 -13.23 13.76
C ASP A 225 11.59 -13.01 14.45
N LYS A 226 12.64 -12.74 13.67
CA LYS A 226 13.98 -12.51 14.21
C LYS A 226 14.08 -11.23 15.05
N ILE A 227 13.32 -10.18 14.71
CA ILE A 227 13.25 -8.98 15.55
C ILE A 227 12.59 -9.30 16.88
N PHE A 228 11.48 -10.04 16.86
CA PHE A 228 10.78 -10.46 18.08
C PHE A 228 11.68 -11.33 18.97
N GLU A 229 12.31 -12.35 18.41
CA GLU A 229 13.21 -13.27 19.14
C GLU A 229 14.37 -12.53 19.84
N LYS A 230 14.96 -11.51 19.20
CA LYS A 230 16.09 -10.75 19.75
C LYS A 230 15.69 -9.59 20.67
N ASN A 231 14.39 -9.25 20.73
CA ASN A 231 13.85 -8.14 21.52
C ASN A 231 12.61 -8.58 22.31
N GLY A 232 12.55 -9.83 22.77
CA GLY A 232 11.40 -10.38 23.49
C GLY A 232 11.18 -9.78 24.88
N ASP A 233 12.12 -8.96 25.37
CA ASP A 233 11.98 -8.11 26.55
C ASP A 233 11.30 -6.77 26.26
N ILE A 234 11.19 -6.38 24.98
CA ILE A 234 10.62 -5.12 24.51
C ILE A 234 9.24 -5.31 23.90
N PHE A 235 9.01 -6.45 23.24
CA PHE A 235 7.77 -6.74 22.53
C PHE A 235 7.05 -7.93 23.14
N ASP A 236 5.74 -7.81 23.28
CA ASP A 236 4.89 -8.87 23.80
C ASP A 236 4.47 -9.87 22.71
N SER A 237 4.56 -9.47 21.44
CA SER A 237 4.16 -10.32 20.31
C SER A 237 4.82 -9.93 18.98
N LYS A 238 4.75 -10.85 18.00
CA LYS A 238 5.16 -10.60 16.61
C LYS A 238 4.27 -9.53 15.96
N GLU A 239 3.01 -9.44 16.38
CA GLU A 239 2.05 -8.45 15.90
C GLU A 239 2.46 -7.03 16.27
N GLU A 240 3.05 -6.81 17.44
CA GLU A 240 3.60 -5.51 17.83
C GLU A 240 4.77 -5.10 16.93
N VAL A 241 5.67 -6.05 16.65
CA VAL A 241 6.80 -5.84 15.75
C VAL A 241 6.29 -5.52 14.34
N PHE A 242 5.37 -6.31 13.79
CA PHE A 242 4.75 -6.03 12.49
C PHE A 242 4.04 -4.67 12.48
N GLY A 243 3.41 -4.29 13.59
CA GLY A 243 2.78 -2.99 13.76
C GLY A 243 3.73 -1.80 13.57
N ILE A 244 5.02 -1.95 13.83
CA ILE A 244 6.03 -0.92 13.54
C ILE A 244 6.20 -0.72 12.02
N PHE A 245 6.18 -1.81 11.24
CA PHE A 245 6.23 -1.73 9.77
C PHE A 245 4.98 -1.03 9.23
N VAL A 246 3.79 -1.44 9.71
CA VAL A 246 2.51 -0.83 9.30
C VAL A 246 2.46 0.65 9.66
N LYS A 247 2.82 1.01 10.90
CA LYS A 247 2.88 2.42 11.32
C LYS A 247 3.85 3.24 10.47
N SER A 248 4.94 2.64 10.01
CA SER A 248 5.95 3.29 9.18
C SER A 248 5.47 3.57 7.75
N ILE A 249 4.48 2.84 7.24
CA ILE A 249 3.82 3.16 5.96
C ILE A 249 3.09 4.50 6.04
N PHE A 250 2.41 4.79 7.15
CA PHE A 250 1.56 5.97 7.27
C PHE A 250 2.27 7.21 7.81
N ASN A 251 3.50 7.11 8.32
CA ASN A 251 4.22 8.25 8.87
C ASN A 251 5.39 8.72 8.01
N ASN A 252 5.84 9.95 8.26
CA ASN A 252 7.00 10.54 7.62
C ASN A 252 8.38 10.05 8.14
N ASN A 253 8.41 9.01 8.98
CA ASN A 253 9.56 8.62 9.80
C ASN A 253 9.96 7.14 9.63
N LEU A 254 10.75 6.84 8.59
CA LEU A 254 11.44 5.54 8.44
C LEU A 254 12.62 5.36 9.40
N LEU A 255 13.10 6.42 10.05
CA LEU A 255 14.27 6.36 10.92
C LEU A 255 13.99 5.49 12.16
N ALA A 256 12.76 5.48 12.67
CA ALA A 256 12.38 4.62 13.80
C ALA A 256 12.52 3.13 13.43
N LEU A 257 11.98 2.72 12.29
CA LEU A 257 12.12 1.36 11.77
C LEU A 257 13.59 1.01 11.50
N GLY A 258 14.34 1.91 10.85
CA GLY A 258 15.76 1.70 10.58
C GLY A 258 16.59 1.55 11.85
N LYS A 259 16.33 2.35 12.88
CA LYS A 259 17.01 2.25 14.19
C LYS A 259 16.70 0.94 14.89
N LEU A 260 15.45 0.46 14.85
CA LEU A 260 15.08 -0.83 15.41
C LEU A 260 15.89 -1.96 14.76
N ILE A 261 15.91 -1.98 13.42
CA ILE A 261 16.63 -3.00 12.64
C ILE A 261 18.14 -2.94 12.91
N ASP A 262 18.73 -1.74 12.87
CA ASP A 262 20.17 -1.58 13.10
C ASP A 262 20.57 -1.87 14.56
N LYS A 263 19.72 -1.57 15.54
CA LYS A 263 19.96 -1.95 16.95
C LYS A 263 19.91 -3.47 17.14
N THR A 264 19.01 -4.14 16.43
CA THR A 264 18.77 -5.59 16.57
C THR A 264 19.86 -6.42 15.89
N PHE A 265 20.29 -6.01 14.69
CA PHE A 265 21.15 -6.83 13.83
C PHE A 265 22.52 -6.21 13.51
N GLY A 266 22.78 -5.00 14.01
CA GLY A 266 24.00 -4.25 13.76
C GLY A 266 23.83 -3.12 12.73
N VAL A 267 24.66 -2.08 12.90
CA VAL A 267 24.61 -0.83 12.13
C VAL A 267 24.72 -1.08 10.63
N GLY A 268 23.81 -0.46 9.85
CA GLY A 268 23.79 -0.56 8.40
C GLY A 268 22.98 -1.71 7.83
N THR A 269 22.39 -2.57 8.68
CA THR A 269 21.50 -3.65 8.27
C THR A 269 20.29 -3.13 7.50
N PHE A 270 19.63 -2.07 7.99
CA PHE A 270 18.50 -1.46 7.30
C PHE A 270 18.85 -1.00 5.89
N ARG A 271 20.02 -0.36 5.74
CA ARG A 271 20.52 0.08 4.43
C ARG A 271 20.81 -1.12 3.52
N LYS A 272 21.32 -2.22 4.06
CA LYS A 272 21.60 -3.44 3.30
C LYS A 272 20.31 -4.10 2.80
N LEU A 273 19.26 -4.18 3.64
CA LEU A 273 17.93 -4.65 3.23
C LEU A 273 17.44 -3.87 2.01
N GLY A 274 17.45 -2.54 2.08
CA GLY A 274 16.99 -1.72 0.95
C GLY A 274 17.83 -1.90 -0.32
N ARG A 275 19.14 -2.16 -0.21
CA ARG A 275 20.01 -2.41 -1.38
C ARG A 275 19.69 -3.74 -2.07
N LEU A 276 19.30 -4.74 -1.28
CA LEU A 276 18.94 -6.07 -1.75
C LEU A 276 17.47 -6.17 -2.16
N ASP A 277 16.66 -5.15 -1.87
CA ASP A 277 15.20 -5.14 -2.14
C ASP A 277 14.83 -5.52 -3.57
N SER A 278 15.62 -5.12 -4.58
CA SER A 278 15.38 -5.46 -5.98
C SER A 278 15.84 -6.88 -6.39
N ASP A 279 16.43 -7.66 -5.49
CA ASP A 279 16.95 -9.02 -5.72
C ASP A 279 16.42 -9.93 -4.60
N GLN A 280 15.25 -10.53 -4.85
CA GLN A 280 14.48 -11.23 -3.83
C GLN A 280 15.23 -12.43 -3.25
N ASP A 281 15.95 -13.19 -4.08
CA ASP A 281 16.74 -14.33 -3.63
C ASP A 281 17.86 -13.90 -2.67
N LYS A 282 18.57 -12.81 -2.99
CA LYS A 282 19.60 -12.27 -2.10
C LYS A 282 19.00 -11.67 -0.84
N LEU A 283 17.84 -11.01 -0.94
CA LEU A 283 17.13 -10.46 0.22
C LEU A 283 16.74 -11.58 1.18
N THR A 284 16.07 -12.62 0.70
CA THR A 284 15.65 -13.77 1.52
C THR A 284 16.85 -14.44 2.18
N LYS A 285 17.91 -14.77 1.42
CA LYS A 285 19.14 -15.36 1.97
C LYS A 285 19.78 -14.47 3.04
N PHE A 286 19.80 -13.15 2.82
CA PHE A 286 20.33 -12.21 3.79
C PHE A 286 19.49 -12.19 5.07
N VAL A 287 18.17 -12.07 4.96
CA VAL A 287 17.27 -12.09 6.13
C VAL A 287 17.43 -13.38 6.91
N SER A 288 17.50 -14.54 6.24
CA SER A 288 17.72 -15.83 6.91
C SER A 288 19.03 -15.88 7.73
N SER A 289 20.06 -15.15 7.30
CA SER A 289 21.38 -15.10 7.95
C SER A 289 21.50 -14.14 9.14
N LEU A 290 20.49 -13.32 9.41
CA LEU A 290 20.43 -12.39 10.56
C LEU A 290 20.16 -13.11 11.89
#